data_AF-A0A3L9GIT6-F1
#
_entry.id   AF-A0A3L9GIT6-F1
#
_cell.length_a   1.000
_cell.length_b   1.000
_cell.length_c   1.000
_cell.angle_alpha   90.00
_cell.angle_beta   90.00
_cell.angle_gamma   90.00
#
_symmetry.space_group_name_H-M   'P 1'
#
loop_
_entity.id
_entity.type
_entity.pdbx_description
1 polymer ?
#
loop_
_entity_poly.entity_id
_entity_poly.type
_entity_poly.pdbx_seq_one_letter_code
_entity_poly.pdbx_strand_id
1 'polypeptide(L)' 'MENSRIPGEHFFTSSDNTALFYRHWPALQPGAKKVIVLFHRG' A
#
# COMPACT_ATOMS: atom_id res chain seq x y z
N MET A 1 -22.18 6.07 -0.16
CA MET A 1 -20.95 5.45 -0.68
C MET A 1 -19.82 5.86 0.26
N GLU A 2 -19.33 4.93 1.07
CA GLU A 2 -18.24 5.24 2.00
C GLU A 2 -16.97 5.49 1.19
N ASN A 3 -16.55 6.75 1.11
CA ASN A 3 -15.39 7.19 0.34
C ASN A 3 -14.11 7.07 1.18
N SER A 4 -13.97 5.96 1.90
CA SER A 4 -12.92 5.82 2.90
C SER A 4 -11.66 5.30 2.22
N ARG A 5 -10.87 6.24 1.68
CA ARG A 5 -9.45 6.01 1.36
C ARG A 5 -8.64 5.90 2.66
N ILE A 6 -9.11 5.11 3.62
CA ILE A 6 -8.32 4.78 4.81
C ILE A 6 -7.21 3.82 4.34
N PRO A 7 -5.95 4.14 4.61
CA PRO A 7 -4.87 3.23 4.27
C PRO A 7 -4.97 1.95 5.10
N GLY A 8 -4.85 0.79 4.44
CA GLY A 8 -4.56 -0.46 5.11
C GLY A 8 -3.08 -0.51 5.49
N GLU A 9 -2.79 -0.95 6.71
CA GLU A 9 -1.42 -1.21 7.18
C GLU A 9 -1.02 -2.65 6.90
N HIS A 10 0.18 -2.82 6.36
CA HIS A 10 0.66 -4.11 5.93
C HIS A 10 2.16 -4.26 6.21
N PHE A 11 2.57 -5.52 6.32
CA PHE A 11 3.96 -5.91 6.42
C PHE A 11 4.24 -7.06 5.45
N PHE A 12 5.45 -7.11 4.91
CA PHE A 12 5.97 -8.29 4.24
C PHE A 12 7.42 -8.54 4.64
N THR A 13 7.85 -9.80 4.57
CA THR A 13 9.24 -10.19 4.78
C THR A 13 10.00 -10.09 3.46
N SER A 14 11.04 -9.27 3.39
CA SER A 14 11.92 -9.17 2.22
C SER A 14 12.91 -10.34 2.14
N SER A 15 13.63 -10.43 1.02
CA SER A 15 14.57 -11.52 0.74
C SER A 15 15.74 -11.63 1.72
N ASP A 16 16.08 -10.55 2.41
CA ASP A 16 17.08 -10.49 3.48
C ASP A 16 16.50 -10.81 4.88
N ASN A 17 15.25 -11.29 4.94
CA ASN A 17 14.47 -11.56 6.15
C ASN A 17 14.08 -10.32 6.97
N THR A 18 14.28 -9.12 6.44
CA THR A 18 13.81 -7.89 7.09
C THR A 18 12.29 -7.76 6.94
N ALA A 19 11.58 -7.38 8.00
CA ALA A 19 10.17 -7.05 7.91
C ALA A 19 10.00 -5.59 7.46
N LEU A 20 9.32 -5.36 6.35
CA LEU A 20 9.08 -4.03 5.79
C LEU A 20 7.61 -3.63 5.98
N PHE A 21 7.41 -2.44 6.53
CA PHE A 21 6.09 -1.81 6.69
C PHE A 21 5.70 -1.02 5.44
N TYR A 22 4.42 -1.06 5.09
CA TYR A 22 3.86 -0.12 4.12
C TYR A 22 2.37 0.13 4.38
N ARG A 23 1.87 1.22 3.78
CA ARG A 23 0.44 1.54 3.74
C ARG A 23 -0.07 1.46 2.31
N HIS A 24 -1.21 0.81 2.14
CA HIS A 24 -1.89 0.66 0.86
C HIS A 24 -3.22 1.41 0.88
N TRP A 25 -3.37 2.34 -0.06
CA TRP A 25 -4.65 2.97 -0.35
C TRP A 25 -5.37 2.20 -1.45
N PRO A 26 -6.54 1.61 -1.19
CA PRO A 26 -7.24 0.82 -2.20
C PRO A 26 -7.70 1.70 -3.36
N ALA A 27 -7.59 1.17 -4.58
CA ALA A 27 -8.19 1.79 -5.74
C ALA A 27 -9.72 1.77 -5.60
N LEU A 28 -10.35 2.93 -5.79
CA LEU A 28 -11.80 3.06 -5.69
C LEU A 28 -12.53 2.51 -6.92
N GLN A 29 -11.81 2.36 -8.04
CA GLN A 29 -12.37 1.85 -9.29
C GLN A 29 -11.96 0.38 -9.48
N PRO A 30 -12.94 -0.54 -9.61
CA PRO A 30 -12.65 -1.93 -9.97
C PRO A 30 -11.86 -2.01 -11.27
N GLY A 31 -10.81 -2.83 -11.31
CA GLY A 31 -9.99 -3.03 -12.51
C GLY A 31 -8.97 -1.93 -12.80
N ALA A 32 -8.64 -1.07 -11.85
CA ALA A 32 -7.52 -0.14 -11.99
C ALA A 32 -6.20 -0.90 -12.28
N LYS A 33 -5.52 -0.54 -13.39
CA LYS A 33 -4.31 -1.23 -13.88
C LYS A 33 -3.01 -0.47 -13.61
N LYS A 34 -3.07 0.60 -12.83
CA LYS A 34 -1.92 1.47 -12.53
C LYS A 34 -1.68 1.50 -11.04
N VAL A 35 -0.41 1.52 -10.65
CA VAL A 35 0.03 1.62 -9.26
C VAL A 35 1.03 2.77 -9.17
N ILE A 36 1.00 3.49 -8.06
CA ILE A 36 2.02 4.47 -7.68
C ILE A 36 2.67 3.96 -6.40
N VAL A 37 4.00 3.92 -6.39
CA VAL A 37 4.78 3.56 -5.21
C VAL A 37 5.47 4.83 -4.71
N LEU A 38 5.20 5.19 -3.46
CA LEU A 38 5.78 6.37 -2.80
C LEU A 38 6.77 5.89 -1.75
N PHE A 39 8.03 6.27 -1.93
CA PHE A 39 9.05 6.08 -0.92
C PHE A 39 9.16 7.37 -0.10
N HIS A 40 9.11 7.25 1.22
CA HIS A 40 9.53 8.35 2.09
C HIS A 40 11.00 8.13 2.45
N ARG A 41 11.76 9.23 2.54
CA ARG A 41 12.98 9.20 3.34
C ARG A 41 12.57 9.22 4.81
N GLY A 42 13.32 8.53 5.67
CA GLY A 42 13.15 8.62 7.13
C GLY A 42 13.18 10.06 7.61
#